data_AF-D2VCT2-F1
#
_entry.id   AF-D2VCT2-F1
#
_cell.length_a   1.000
_cell.length_b   1.000
_cell.length_c   1.000
_cell.angle_alpha   90.00
_cell.angle_beta   90.00
_cell.angle_gamma   90.00
#
_symmetry.space_group_name_H-M   'P 1'
#
loop_
_entity.id
_entity.type
_entity.pdbx_description
1 polymer ?
#
loop_
_entity_poly.entity_id
_entity_poly.type
_entity_poly.pdbx_seq_one_letter_code
_entity_poly.pdbx_strand_id
1 'polypeptide(L)'
;MQKAVDDLIIHTQSSNNSENDETGEEITSQPLTINLLEEHYKLTIREKMDRFQKREILLEAIKKYNSLASFSFLIGKTAWEYRDLSKEFLADRQVVIEGLKKSVYTYSEVSDELKRDREVILASVEGDIIDGFSLVPDDLRGDREFVCKVLEKSAFSLKYASEELRNDEEVVLNAIKTSGLALQFASNRLKRDRDLAIKAIKGRAEVMEYIDSDIINSLLNDRNCLEDILSENPYALRDFIFQARRVNVPGMENDRDLFRIAFQKTKEEKFYHIMGRELREDKTFILELLDITKEIYRYLSVELKNDQEIKDKAEV
;
A
#
# COMPACT_ATOMS: atom_id res chain seq x y z
N MET A 1 -29.42 10.62 -23.06
CA MET A 1 -28.26 9.97 -22.39
C MET A 1 -28.40 10.06 -20.88
N GLN A 2 -28.39 11.25 -20.27
CA GLN A 2 -28.54 11.40 -18.81
C GLN A 2 -29.80 10.72 -18.24
N LYS A 3 -30.96 10.90 -18.88
CA LYS A 3 -32.23 10.27 -18.46
C LYS A 3 -32.21 8.73 -18.44
N ALA A 4 -31.51 8.10 -19.40
CA ALA A 4 -31.40 6.63 -19.45
C ALA A 4 -30.39 6.09 -18.42
N VAL A 5 -29.45 6.92 -17.98
CA VAL A 5 -28.50 6.62 -16.89
C VAL A 5 -29.18 6.82 -15.53
N ASP A 6 -30.00 7.87 -15.38
CA ASP A 6 -30.75 8.17 -14.16
C ASP A 6 -31.85 7.12 -13.89
N ASP A 7 -32.55 6.67 -14.94
CA ASP A 7 -33.55 5.59 -14.84
C ASP A 7 -32.90 4.24 -14.43
N LEU A 8 -31.61 4.04 -14.73
CA LEU A 8 -30.82 2.87 -14.32
C LEU A 8 -30.38 2.90 -12.85
N ILE A 9 -30.11 4.09 -12.30
CA ILE A 9 -29.67 4.29 -10.91
C ILE A 9 -30.83 4.03 -9.94
N ILE A 10 -32.03 4.51 -10.27
CA ILE A 10 -33.24 4.39 -9.43
C ILE A 10 -33.61 2.91 -9.19
N HIS A 11 -33.44 2.04 -10.18
CA HIS A 11 -33.81 0.62 -10.03
C HIS A 11 -32.81 -0.23 -9.24
N THR A 12 -31.55 0.20 -9.11
CA THR A 12 -30.54 -0.50 -8.30
C THR A 12 -30.63 -0.17 -6.82
N GLN A 13 -31.08 1.04 -6.44
CA GLN A 13 -31.26 1.43 -5.04
C GLN A 13 -32.51 0.80 -4.40
N SER A 14 -33.57 0.55 -5.19
CA SER A 14 -34.80 -0.10 -4.72
C SER A 14 -34.61 -1.58 -4.35
N SER A 15 -33.55 -2.24 -4.82
CA SER A 15 -33.27 -3.64 -4.47
C SER A 15 -32.53 -3.82 -3.13
N ASN A 16 -32.09 -2.73 -2.48
CA ASN A 16 -31.36 -2.77 -1.21
C ASN A 16 -32.21 -2.40 0.02
N ASN A 17 -33.48 -2.02 -0.15
CA ASN A 17 -34.39 -1.68 0.96
C ASN A 17 -35.70 -2.49 0.87
N SER A 18 -35.71 -3.71 1.42
CA SER A 18 -36.92 -4.29 2.01
C SER A 18 -36.52 -5.40 2.98
N GLU A 19 -36.40 -5.04 4.26
CA GLU A 19 -36.51 -5.96 5.38
C GLU A 19 -37.98 -6.34 5.60
N ASN A 20 -38.17 -7.62 5.97
CA ASN A 20 -39.23 -8.22 6.79
C ASN A 20 -40.69 -8.00 6.39
N ASP A 21 -41.32 -9.05 5.86
CA ASP A 21 -42.61 -9.47 6.43
C ASP A 21 -42.87 -10.97 6.30
N GLU A 22 -43.56 -11.49 7.30
CA GLU A 22 -43.74 -12.89 7.67
C GLU A 22 -44.64 -13.66 6.69
N THR A 23 -44.11 -14.61 5.92
CA THR A 23 -44.79 -15.86 5.51
C THR A 23 -43.77 -16.76 4.82
N GLY A 24 -43.61 -17.97 5.37
CA GLY A 24 -42.61 -18.94 4.94
C GLY A 24 -42.94 -19.61 3.61
N GLU A 25 -42.63 -18.93 2.50
CA GLU A 25 -42.39 -19.56 1.20
C GLU A 25 -41.10 -18.99 0.58
N GLU A 26 -40.09 -19.85 0.45
CA GLU A 26 -38.86 -19.59 -0.31
C GLU A 26 -39.22 -19.41 -1.80
N ILE A 27 -39.52 -18.17 -2.21
CA ILE A 27 -39.58 -17.81 -3.63
C ILE A 27 -38.16 -17.42 -4.05
N THR A 28 -37.45 -18.39 -4.65
CA THR A 28 -36.21 -18.16 -5.42
C THR A 28 -36.52 -17.29 -6.64
N SER A 29 -36.51 -15.96 -6.50
CA SER A 29 -36.82 -15.01 -7.59
C SER A 29 -35.75 -13.94 -7.80
N GLN A 30 -34.46 -14.30 -7.76
CA GLN A 30 -33.39 -13.42 -8.27
C GLN A 30 -32.27 -14.12 -9.08
N PRO A 31 -32.59 -14.82 -10.20
CA PRO A 31 -31.58 -14.94 -11.27
C PRO A 31 -32.06 -14.60 -12.69
N LEU A 32 -33.35 -14.35 -12.95
CA LEU A 32 -33.84 -14.13 -14.32
C LEU A 32 -33.69 -12.68 -14.82
N THR A 33 -33.88 -11.67 -13.95
CA THR A 33 -33.86 -10.25 -14.34
C THR A 33 -32.44 -9.72 -14.57
N ILE A 34 -31.46 -10.16 -13.77
CA ILE A 34 -30.04 -9.83 -13.97
C ILE A 34 -29.55 -10.40 -15.31
N ASN A 35 -29.89 -11.66 -15.61
CA ASN A 35 -29.52 -12.30 -16.88
C ASN A 35 -30.13 -11.59 -18.11
N LEU A 36 -31.38 -11.11 -18.03
CA LEU A 36 -32.00 -10.39 -19.14
C LEU A 36 -31.40 -9.01 -19.39
N LEU A 37 -31.04 -8.28 -18.31
CA LEU A 37 -30.34 -7.00 -18.41
C LEU A 37 -28.93 -7.18 -18.99
N GLU A 38 -28.23 -8.23 -18.60
CA GLU A 38 -26.92 -8.58 -19.15
C GLU A 38 -26.99 -8.98 -20.64
N GLU A 39 -27.96 -9.81 -21.03
CA GLU A 39 -28.16 -10.20 -22.43
C GLU A 39 -28.57 -9.02 -23.31
N HIS A 40 -29.42 -8.12 -22.82
CA HIS A 40 -29.78 -6.89 -23.53
C HIS A 40 -28.57 -5.95 -23.71
N TYR A 41 -27.72 -5.86 -22.69
CA TYR A 41 -26.47 -5.11 -22.75
C TYR A 41 -25.48 -5.71 -23.76
N LYS A 42 -25.33 -7.05 -23.80
CA LYS A 42 -24.50 -7.77 -24.80
C LYS A 42 -24.95 -7.50 -26.24
N LEU A 43 -26.25 -7.55 -26.51
CA LEU A 43 -26.82 -7.27 -27.84
C LEU A 43 -26.58 -5.83 -28.26
N THR A 44 -26.77 -4.89 -27.34
CA THR A 44 -26.54 -3.45 -27.59
C THR A 44 -25.08 -3.14 -27.90
N ILE A 45 -24.14 -3.81 -27.23
CA ILE A 45 -22.70 -3.69 -27.53
C ILE A 45 -22.38 -4.24 -28.92
N ARG A 46 -22.93 -5.41 -29.29
CA ARG A 46 -22.68 -6.06 -30.58
C ARG A 46 -23.14 -5.21 -31.77
N GLU A 47 -24.27 -4.53 -31.66
CA GLU A 47 -24.84 -3.70 -32.73
C GLU A 47 -24.07 -2.38 -32.94
N LYS A 48 -23.37 -1.88 -31.92
CA LYS A 48 -22.72 -0.57 -31.89
C LYS A 48 -21.22 -0.58 -32.24
N MET A 49 -20.68 -1.67 -32.80
CA MET A 49 -19.24 -1.77 -33.07
C MET A 49 -18.78 -1.08 -34.40
N ASP A 50 -19.07 0.21 -34.59
CA ASP A 50 -18.32 1.10 -35.50
C ASP A 50 -17.10 1.72 -34.77
N ARG A 51 -16.03 2.11 -35.46
CA ARG A 51 -14.74 2.57 -34.90
C ARG A 51 -14.88 3.54 -33.72
N PHE A 52 -15.74 4.55 -33.83
CA PHE A 52 -15.92 5.55 -32.75
C PHE A 52 -16.73 5.01 -31.56
N GLN A 53 -17.79 4.23 -31.81
CA GLN A 53 -18.60 3.62 -30.76
C GLN A 53 -17.87 2.47 -30.04
N LYS A 54 -17.00 1.73 -30.75
CA LYS A 54 -16.12 0.70 -30.17
C LYS A 54 -15.31 1.29 -29.01
N ARG A 55 -14.59 2.41 -29.21
CA ARG A 55 -13.72 3.01 -28.18
C ARG A 55 -14.48 3.33 -26.88
N GLU A 56 -15.63 4.00 -26.98
CA GLU A 56 -16.43 4.37 -25.80
C GLU A 56 -16.94 3.14 -25.05
N ILE A 57 -17.40 2.12 -25.78
CA ILE A 57 -17.85 0.85 -25.20
C ILE A 57 -16.71 0.14 -24.48
N LEU A 58 -15.50 0.10 -25.07
CA LEU A 58 -14.33 -0.51 -24.43
C LEU A 58 -13.97 0.23 -23.13
N LEU A 59 -14.00 1.56 -23.11
CA LEU A 59 -13.74 2.35 -21.91
C LEU A 59 -14.80 2.15 -20.82
N GLU A 60 -16.07 2.11 -21.19
CA GLU A 60 -17.18 1.84 -20.25
C GLU A 60 -17.05 0.44 -19.65
N ALA A 61 -16.68 -0.54 -20.47
CA ALA A 61 -16.45 -1.91 -20.03
C ALA A 61 -15.25 -2.04 -19.08
N ILE A 62 -14.12 -1.36 -19.34
CA ILE A 62 -12.97 -1.31 -18.42
C ILE A 62 -13.36 -0.66 -17.08
N LYS A 63 -14.15 0.42 -17.12
CA LYS A 63 -14.62 1.08 -15.90
C LYS A 63 -15.50 0.18 -15.03
N LYS A 64 -16.28 -0.69 -15.66
CA LYS A 64 -17.25 -1.56 -14.99
C LYS A 64 -16.65 -2.88 -14.51
N TYR A 65 -15.61 -3.40 -15.17
CA TYR A 65 -15.08 -4.73 -14.89
C TYR A 65 -13.57 -4.74 -14.70
N ASN A 66 -13.12 -5.35 -13.59
CA ASN A 66 -11.71 -5.40 -13.18
C ASN A 66 -10.94 -6.62 -13.74
N SER A 67 -11.39 -7.26 -14.83
CA SER A 67 -10.65 -8.40 -15.40
C SER A 67 -10.87 -8.60 -16.90
N LEU A 68 -9.83 -9.11 -17.58
CA LEU A 68 -9.85 -9.52 -18.99
C LEU A 68 -10.97 -10.52 -19.28
N ALA A 69 -11.22 -11.45 -18.34
CA ALA A 69 -12.22 -12.51 -18.49
C ALA A 69 -13.65 -11.96 -18.45
N SER A 70 -13.93 -11.05 -17.51
CA SER A 70 -15.22 -10.36 -17.43
C SER A 70 -15.47 -9.49 -18.65
N PHE A 71 -14.43 -8.87 -19.19
CA PHE A 71 -14.49 -8.06 -20.40
C PHE A 71 -14.76 -8.89 -21.66
N SER A 72 -14.05 -10.02 -21.86
CA SER A 72 -14.28 -10.94 -22.99
C SER A 72 -15.68 -11.55 -22.95
N PHE A 73 -16.21 -11.82 -21.77
CA PHE A 73 -17.58 -12.29 -21.57
C PHE A 73 -18.62 -11.23 -21.98
N LEU A 74 -18.36 -9.95 -21.66
CA LEU A 74 -19.26 -8.83 -21.91
C LEU A 74 -19.43 -8.49 -23.40
N ILE A 75 -18.33 -8.45 -24.15
CA ILE A 75 -18.38 -8.12 -25.58
C ILE A 75 -18.97 -9.28 -26.41
N GLY A 76 -19.24 -10.43 -25.79
CA GLY A 76 -19.85 -11.59 -26.42
C GLY A 76 -19.07 -12.09 -27.63
N LYS A 77 -17.75 -11.88 -27.61
CA LYS A 77 -16.82 -12.25 -28.68
C LYS A 77 -16.13 -13.56 -28.32
N THR A 78 -15.88 -14.36 -29.33
CA THR A 78 -15.07 -15.57 -29.22
C THR A 78 -13.61 -15.21 -28.93
N ALA A 79 -12.83 -16.16 -28.39
CA ALA A 79 -11.41 -15.93 -28.07
C ALA A 79 -10.58 -15.42 -29.27
N TRP A 80 -10.98 -15.73 -30.51
CA TRP A 80 -10.31 -15.24 -31.72
C TRP A 80 -10.74 -13.82 -32.11
N GLU A 81 -12.02 -13.46 -31.98
CA GLU A 81 -12.49 -12.08 -32.20
C GLU A 81 -11.97 -11.13 -31.12
N TYR A 82 -11.77 -11.64 -29.90
CA TYR A 82 -11.06 -10.95 -28.83
C TYR A 82 -9.61 -10.63 -29.22
N ARG A 83 -8.90 -11.52 -29.92
CA ARG A 83 -7.51 -11.27 -30.39
C ARG A 83 -7.40 -10.17 -31.45
N ASP A 84 -8.39 -10.02 -32.32
CA ASP A 84 -8.38 -8.91 -33.28
C ASP A 84 -8.77 -7.59 -32.62
N LEU A 85 -9.76 -7.64 -31.71
CA LEU A 85 -10.09 -6.48 -30.89
C LEU A 85 -8.93 -6.07 -29.99
N SER A 86 -8.17 -7.03 -29.45
CA SER A 86 -7.01 -6.75 -28.61
C SER A 86 -5.95 -5.99 -29.39
N LYS A 87 -5.70 -6.28 -30.67
CA LYS A 87 -4.74 -5.49 -31.47
C LYS A 87 -5.17 -4.03 -31.66
N GLU A 88 -6.42 -3.78 -32.02
CA GLU A 88 -6.94 -2.40 -32.15
C GLU A 88 -6.97 -1.68 -30.80
N PHE A 89 -7.36 -2.39 -29.74
CA PHE A 89 -7.45 -1.91 -28.36
C PHE A 89 -6.07 -1.58 -27.78
N LEU A 90 -5.08 -2.46 -27.97
CA LEU A 90 -3.70 -2.30 -27.51
C LEU A 90 -2.94 -1.22 -28.30
N ALA A 91 -3.56 -0.67 -29.36
CA ALA A 91 -3.12 0.49 -30.11
C ALA A 91 -3.89 1.79 -29.78
N ASP A 92 -5.00 1.74 -29.02
CA ASP A 92 -5.69 2.95 -28.55
C ASP A 92 -5.12 3.40 -27.21
N ARG A 93 -4.48 4.57 -27.23
CA ARG A 93 -3.79 5.15 -26.07
C ARG A 93 -4.64 5.26 -24.81
N GLN A 94 -5.89 5.74 -24.92
CA GLN A 94 -6.72 5.97 -23.73
C GLN A 94 -7.20 4.65 -23.14
N VAL A 95 -7.60 3.74 -24.01
CA VAL A 95 -8.03 2.40 -23.66
C VAL A 95 -6.88 1.62 -23.02
N VAL A 96 -5.65 1.80 -23.53
CA VAL A 96 -4.42 1.26 -22.95
C VAL A 96 -4.17 1.79 -21.52
N ILE A 97 -4.29 3.10 -21.33
CA ILE A 97 -4.07 3.72 -20.02
C ILE A 97 -5.08 3.20 -18.99
N GLU A 98 -6.38 3.22 -19.31
CA GLU A 98 -7.41 2.79 -18.37
C GLU A 98 -7.31 1.29 -18.03
N GLY A 99 -7.01 0.47 -19.03
CA GLY A 99 -6.91 -0.98 -18.81
C GLY A 99 -5.68 -1.38 -18.01
N LEU A 100 -4.52 -0.71 -18.21
CA LEU A 100 -3.33 -0.93 -17.39
C LEU A 100 -3.56 -0.55 -15.92
N LYS A 101 -4.20 0.60 -15.65
CA LYS A 101 -4.54 1.03 -14.28
C LYS A 101 -5.44 0.04 -13.52
N LYS A 102 -6.22 -0.75 -14.26
CA LYS A 102 -7.15 -1.75 -13.74
C LYS A 102 -6.61 -3.19 -13.84
N SER A 103 -5.33 -3.33 -14.22
CA SER A 103 -4.66 -4.62 -14.38
C SER A 103 -5.43 -5.56 -15.33
N VAL A 104 -6.12 -4.99 -16.33
CA VAL A 104 -6.95 -5.76 -17.26
C VAL A 104 -6.06 -6.63 -18.14
N TYR A 105 -4.88 -6.15 -18.53
CA TYR A 105 -3.82 -6.86 -19.29
C TYR A 105 -2.45 -6.32 -18.87
N THR A 106 -1.39 -6.90 -19.40
CA THR A 106 -0.01 -6.52 -19.03
C THR A 106 0.60 -5.53 -20.03
N TYR A 107 1.59 -4.76 -19.56
CA TYR A 107 2.32 -3.82 -20.43
C TYR A 107 3.05 -4.53 -21.59
N SER A 108 3.42 -5.80 -21.42
CA SER A 108 4.08 -6.59 -22.49
C SER A 108 3.22 -6.75 -23.76
N GLU A 109 1.90 -6.68 -23.60
CA GLU A 109 0.91 -6.84 -24.67
C GLU A 109 0.64 -5.53 -25.42
N VAL A 110 1.00 -4.38 -24.84
CA VAL A 110 0.78 -3.06 -25.46
C VAL A 110 1.50 -2.98 -26.80
N SER A 111 0.89 -2.28 -27.77
CA SER A 111 1.51 -2.03 -29.08
C SER A 111 2.86 -1.31 -28.95
N ASP A 112 3.80 -1.61 -29.85
CA ASP A 112 5.15 -1.06 -29.78
C ASP A 112 5.15 0.48 -29.94
N GLU A 113 4.17 1.03 -30.65
CA GLU A 113 3.96 2.47 -30.80
C GLU A 113 3.65 3.16 -29.46
N LEU A 114 2.91 2.49 -28.57
CA LEU A 114 2.48 3.04 -27.28
C LEU A 114 3.42 2.70 -26.13
N LYS A 115 4.32 1.72 -26.28
CA LYS A 115 5.30 1.39 -25.25
C LYS A 115 6.20 2.57 -24.87
N ARG A 116 6.48 3.50 -25.79
CA ARG A 116 7.28 4.70 -25.47
C ARG A 116 6.48 5.87 -24.88
N ASP A 117 5.16 5.75 -24.76
CA ASP A 117 4.33 6.81 -24.19
C ASP A 117 4.47 6.85 -22.67
N ARG A 118 4.91 8.00 -22.13
CA ARG A 118 5.15 8.19 -20.70
C ARG A 118 3.91 7.91 -19.85
N GLU A 119 2.72 8.33 -20.31
CA GLU A 119 1.48 8.11 -19.55
C GLU A 119 1.05 6.65 -19.58
N VAL A 120 1.31 5.94 -20.68
CA VAL A 120 1.07 4.50 -20.77
C VAL A 120 1.96 3.74 -19.79
N ILE A 121 3.24 4.10 -19.69
CA ILE A 121 4.13 3.48 -18.70
C ILE A 121 3.68 3.85 -17.28
N LEU A 122 3.37 5.12 -16.99
CA LEU A 122 2.87 5.53 -15.67
C LEU A 122 1.60 4.76 -15.27
N ALA A 123 0.68 4.54 -16.20
CA ALA A 123 -0.51 3.73 -15.99
C ALA A 123 -0.20 2.27 -15.62
N SER A 124 0.86 1.69 -16.21
CA SER A 124 1.31 0.34 -15.84
C SER A 124 1.86 0.24 -14.42
N VAL A 125 2.50 1.31 -13.93
CA VAL A 125 2.99 1.40 -12.54
C VAL A 125 1.83 1.56 -11.57
N GLU A 126 0.81 2.33 -11.94
CA GLU A 126 -0.39 2.55 -11.11
C GLU A 126 -1.22 1.27 -10.94
N GLY A 127 -1.29 0.41 -11.95
CA GLY A 127 -1.99 -0.88 -11.88
C GLY A 127 -1.23 -2.00 -11.14
N ASP A 128 -0.14 -1.67 -10.44
CA ASP A 128 0.76 -2.62 -9.73
C ASP A 128 1.25 -3.78 -10.62
N ILE A 129 1.46 -3.52 -11.91
CA ILE A 129 1.94 -4.52 -12.85
C ILE A 129 3.46 -4.55 -12.75
N ILE A 130 3.97 -5.57 -12.05
CA ILE A 130 5.39 -5.80 -11.69
C ILE A 130 6.35 -5.74 -12.90
N ASP A 131 5.85 -5.88 -14.13
CA ASP A 131 6.63 -5.88 -15.38
C ASP A 131 6.67 -4.54 -16.12
N GLY A 132 5.88 -3.53 -15.73
CA GLY A 132 5.79 -2.28 -16.49
C GLY A 132 7.10 -1.50 -16.52
N PHE A 133 7.82 -1.45 -15.39
CA PHE A 133 8.99 -0.58 -15.26
C PHE A 133 10.30 -1.20 -15.78
N SER A 134 10.41 -2.53 -15.78
CA SER A 134 11.57 -3.23 -16.34
C SER A 134 11.66 -3.08 -17.87
N LEU A 135 10.56 -2.70 -18.52
CA LEU A 135 10.47 -2.49 -19.97
C LEU A 135 10.61 -1.01 -20.38
N VAL A 136 10.80 -0.11 -19.41
CA VAL A 136 11.05 1.31 -19.65
C VAL A 136 12.36 1.49 -20.42
N PRO A 137 12.35 2.20 -21.56
CA PRO A 137 13.56 2.58 -22.29
C PRO A 137 14.58 3.33 -21.43
N ASP A 138 15.88 3.10 -21.66
CA ASP A 138 16.95 3.69 -20.84
C ASP A 138 16.95 5.22 -20.83
N ASP A 139 16.52 5.88 -21.90
CA ASP A 139 16.35 7.34 -21.97
C ASP A 139 15.33 7.86 -20.94
N LEU A 140 14.28 7.10 -20.64
CA LEU A 140 13.30 7.46 -19.61
C LEU A 140 13.76 7.09 -18.19
N ARG A 141 14.63 6.09 -18.03
CA ARG A 141 15.25 5.76 -16.73
C ARG A 141 16.23 6.83 -16.25
N GLY A 142 16.78 7.62 -17.18
CA GLY A 142 17.59 8.81 -16.91
C GLY A 142 16.79 10.11 -16.78
N ASP A 143 15.50 10.09 -17.13
CA ASP A 143 14.64 11.26 -17.07
C ASP A 143 14.18 11.49 -15.62
N ARG A 144 14.74 12.53 -15.02
CA ARG A 144 14.46 12.92 -13.63
C ARG A 144 12.99 13.19 -13.36
N GLU A 145 12.30 13.91 -14.25
CA GLU A 145 10.90 14.29 -14.03
C GLU A 145 10.01 13.04 -14.11
N PHE A 146 10.27 12.19 -15.10
CA PHE A 146 9.55 10.93 -15.27
C PHE A 146 9.77 10.00 -14.08
N VAL A 147 11.02 9.78 -13.67
CA VAL A 147 11.36 8.92 -12.53
C VAL A 147 10.73 9.45 -11.24
N CYS A 148 10.75 10.75 -10.96
CA CYS A 148 10.09 11.30 -9.78
C CYS A 148 8.59 11.01 -9.76
N LYS A 149 7.87 11.17 -10.89
CA LYS A 149 6.44 10.83 -10.99
C LYS A 149 6.16 9.35 -10.72
N VAL A 150 7.06 8.48 -11.17
CA VAL A 150 6.96 7.04 -10.92
C VAL A 150 7.15 6.73 -9.44
N LEU A 151 8.13 7.35 -8.79
CA LEU A 151 8.48 7.10 -7.39
C LEU A 151 7.39 7.54 -6.41
N GLU A 152 6.54 8.50 -6.79
CA GLU A 152 5.34 8.87 -6.03
C GLU A 152 4.31 7.73 -5.94
N LYS A 153 4.35 6.78 -6.88
CA LYS A 153 3.43 5.62 -6.93
C LYS A 153 4.11 4.32 -6.52
N SER A 154 5.36 4.13 -6.91
CA SER A 154 6.13 2.92 -6.63
C SER A 154 7.56 3.27 -6.28
N ALA A 155 7.84 3.39 -4.99
CA ALA A 155 9.15 3.72 -4.46
C ALA A 155 10.24 2.71 -4.90
N PHE A 156 9.87 1.45 -5.09
CA PHE A 156 10.78 0.38 -5.49
C PHE A 156 11.23 0.47 -6.95
N SER A 157 10.59 1.30 -7.77
CA SER A 157 11.04 1.60 -9.14
C SER A 157 12.39 2.32 -9.18
N LEU A 158 12.87 2.87 -8.04
CA LEU A 158 14.21 3.45 -7.91
C LEU A 158 15.32 2.48 -8.37
N LYS A 159 15.12 1.17 -8.22
CA LYS A 159 16.07 0.14 -8.66
C LYS A 159 16.37 0.14 -10.16
N TYR A 160 15.45 0.69 -10.95
CA TYR A 160 15.55 0.79 -12.40
C TYR A 160 15.96 2.18 -12.89
N ALA A 161 16.05 3.18 -12.01
CA ALA A 161 16.56 4.49 -12.38
C ALA A 161 18.05 4.39 -12.78
N SER A 162 18.49 5.33 -13.61
CA SER A 162 19.91 5.48 -13.95
C SER A 162 20.79 5.61 -12.71
N GLU A 163 22.07 5.24 -12.84
CA GLU A 163 23.00 5.29 -11.71
C GLU A 163 23.15 6.71 -11.14
N GLU A 164 23.09 7.72 -12.01
CA GLU A 164 23.10 9.13 -11.68
C GLU A 164 21.91 9.50 -10.78
N LEU A 165 20.69 9.08 -11.14
CA LEU A 165 19.49 9.38 -10.36
C LEU A 165 19.41 8.58 -9.06
N ARG A 166 19.92 7.35 -9.01
CA ARG A 166 20.07 6.61 -7.73
C ARG A 166 21.10 7.23 -6.80
N ASN A 167 21.97 8.10 -7.33
CA ASN A 167 22.96 8.86 -6.57
C ASN A 167 22.54 10.32 -6.33
N ASP A 168 21.35 10.72 -6.81
CA ASP A 168 20.74 12.03 -6.59
C ASP A 168 19.94 12.00 -5.28
N GLU A 169 20.31 12.86 -4.33
CA GLU A 169 19.72 12.90 -2.99
C GLU A 169 18.23 13.26 -3.03
N GLU A 170 17.82 14.20 -3.88
CA GLU A 170 16.43 14.67 -3.94
C GLU A 170 15.53 13.60 -4.56
N VAL A 171 16.04 12.86 -5.55
CA VAL A 171 15.32 11.73 -6.17
C VAL A 171 15.16 10.58 -5.18
N VAL A 172 16.22 10.21 -4.47
CA VAL A 172 16.18 9.16 -3.45
C VAL A 172 15.27 9.57 -2.29
N LEU A 173 15.32 10.83 -1.86
CA LEU A 173 14.44 11.35 -0.83
C LEU A 173 12.96 11.29 -1.25
N ASN A 174 12.65 11.58 -2.52
CA ASN A 174 11.29 11.41 -3.06
C ASN A 174 10.83 9.94 -2.91
N ALA A 175 11.67 8.97 -3.28
CA ALA A 175 11.36 7.56 -3.09
C ALA A 175 11.15 7.18 -1.62
N ILE A 176 12.01 7.68 -0.72
CA ILE A 176 11.94 7.41 0.73
C ILE A 176 10.62 7.92 1.34
N LYS A 177 10.13 9.08 0.89
CA LYS A 177 8.83 9.63 1.34
C LYS A 177 7.67 8.69 1.00
N THR A 178 7.73 8.00 -0.14
CA THR A 178 6.75 6.99 -0.52
C THR A 178 6.95 5.68 0.27
N SER A 179 8.19 5.23 0.44
CA SER A 179 8.53 4.06 1.27
C SER A 179 9.99 4.11 1.70
N GLY A 180 10.24 4.07 3.02
CA GLY A 180 11.61 4.07 3.58
C GLY A 180 12.50 2.96 3.02
N LEU A 181 11.92 1.81 2.66
CA LEU A 181 12.64 0.69 2.06
C LEU A 181 13.27 1.00 0.70
N ALA A 182 12.90 2.10 0.04
CA ALA A 182 13.52 2.51 -1.22
C ALA A 182 15.01 2.84 -1.07
N LEU A 183 15.48 3.20 0.14
CA LEU A 183 16.90 3.46 0.41
C LEU A 183 17.80 2.27 0.00
N GLN A 184 17.29 1.04 0.02
CA GLN A 184 18.03 -0.15 -0.42
C GLN A 184 18.46 -0.09 -1.90
N PHE A 185 17.83 0.76 -2.72
CA PHE A 185 18.11 0.93 -4.14
C PHE A 185 18.92 2.20 -4.46
N ALA A 186 19.20 3.03 -3.45
CA ALA A 186 20.10 4.17 -3.61
C ALA A 186 21.55 3.74 -3.86
N SER A 187 22.38 4.67 -4.28
CA SER A 187 23.83 4.45 -4.40
C SER A 187 24.46 4.09 -3.04
N ASN A 188 25.59 3.39 -3.06
CA ASN A 188 26.33 3.07 -1.83
C ASN A 188 26.74 4.32 -1.03
N ARG A 189 26.93 5.46 -1.72
CA ARG A 189 27.19 6.76 -1.09
C ARG A 189 25.99 7.22 -0.27
N LEU A 190 24.79 7.20 -0.85
CA LEU A 190 23.57 7.67 -0.20
C LEU A 190 23.02 6.70 0.85
N LYS A 191 23.31 5.40 0.74
CA LYS A 191 23.05 4.44 1.83
C LYS A 191 23.85 4.72 3.10
N ARG A 192 24.96 5.44 2.97
CA ARG A 192 25.82 5.90 4.06
C ARG A 192 25.51 7.34 4.49
N ASP A 193 24.42 7.91 3.99
CA ASP A 193 23.93 9.21 4.42
C ASP A 193 23.07 9.03 5.68
N ARG A 194 23.55 9.60 6.78
CA ARG A 194 22.88 9.50 8.09
C ARG A 194 21.50 10.16 8.08
N ASP A 195 21.33 11.28 7.39
CA ASP A 195 20.06 12.02 7.39
C ASP A 195 19.01 11.31 6.54
N LEU A 196 19.40 10.72 5.41
CA LEU A 196 18.51 9.86 4.64
C LEU A 196 18.14 8.58 5.41
N ALA A 197 19.08 7.98 6.14
CA ALA A 197 18.82 6.82 6.99
C ALA A 197 17.78 7.14 8.07
N ILE A 198 17.91 8.27 8.78
CA ILE A 198 16.93 8.71 9.78
C ILE A 198 15.55 8.90 9.16
N LYS A 199 15.46 9.62 8.02
CA LYS A 199 14.19 9.84 7.31
C LYS A 199 13.55 8.52 6.87
N ALA A 200 14.36 7.56 6.42
CA ALA A 200 13.87 6.24 6.02
C ALA A 200 13.34 5.43 7.22
N ILE A 201 14.04 5.44 8.36
CA ILE A 201 13.61 4.73 9.59
C ILE A 201 12.29 5.32 10.12
N LYS A 202 12.15 6.65 10.10
CA LYS A 202 10.92 7.35 10.47
C LYS A 202 9.74 6.94 9.57
N GLY A 203 9.97 6.69 8.28
CA GLY A 203 8.94 6.17 7.39
C GLY A 203 8.64 4.68 7.58
N ARG A 204 9.68 3.86 7.83
CA ARG A 204 9.55 2.41 7.95
C ARG A 204 10.73 1.77 8.68
N ALA A 205 10.48 1.10 9.81
CA ALA A 205 11.53 0.58 10.68
C ALA A 205 12.35 -0.57 10.05
N GLU A 206 11.72 -1.39 9.21
CA GLU A 206 12.36 -2.52 8.53
C GLU A 206 13.51 -2.12 7.60
N VAL A 207 13.69 -0.82 7.32
CA VAL A 207 14.82 -0.32 6.54
C VAL A 207 16.17 -0.49 7.24
N MET A 208 16.21 -0.62 8.57
CA MET A 208 17.47 -0.74 9.32
C MET A 208 18.36 -1.90 8.83
N GLU A 209 17.78 -2.95 8.25
CA GLU A 209 18.53 -4.06 7.65
C GLU A 209 19.41 -3.63 6.44
N TYR A 210 19.03 -2.54 5.77
CA TYR A 210 19.69 -2.04 4.57
C TYR A 210 20.58 -0.81 4.82
N ILE A 211 20.63 -0.33 6.06
CA ILE A 211 21.45 0.81 6.47
C ILE A 211 22.82 0.31 6.92
N ASP A 212 23.86 1.09 6.62
CA ASP A 212 25.22 0.81 7.06
C ASP A 212 25.28 0.64 8.60
N SER A 213 25.94 -0.41 9.07
CA SER A 213 26.00 -0.75 10.50
C SER A 213 26.62 0.38 11.33
N ASP A 214 27.55 1.15 10.76
CA ASP A 214 28.19 2.25 11.47
C ASP A 214 27.19 3.38 11.76
N ILE A 215 26.22 3.59 10.86
CA ILE A 215 25.12 4.54 11.09
C ILE A 215 24.21 4.02 12.19
N ILE A 216 23.78 2.76 12.12
CA ILE A 216 22.92 2.17 13.15
C ILE A 216 23.60 2.26 14.52
N ASN A 217 24.89 1.93 14.61
CA ASN A 217 25.65 2.06 15.84
C ASN A 217 25.74 3.51 16.33
N SER A 218 25.94 4.46 15.43
CA SER A 218 25.91 5.89 15.78
C SER A 218 24.55 6.32 16.33
N LEU A 219 23.44 5.87 15.72
CA LEU A 219 22.08 6.17 16.16
C LEU A 219 21.76 5.57 17.53
N LEU A 220 22.18 4.32 17.79
CA LEU A 220 21.99 3.66 19.08
C LEU A 220 22.64 4.41 20.25
N ASN A 221 23.66 5.23 19.98
CA ASN A 221 24.36 6.06 20.97
C ASN A 221 23.89 7.52 20.98
N ASP A 222 22.97 7.92 20.10
CA ASP A 222 22.43 9.28 20.02
C ASP A 222 21.01 9.31 20.60
N ARG A 223 20.92 9.62 21.89
CA ARG A 223 19.65 9.64 22.62
C ARG A 223 18.63 10.59 22.01
N ASN A 224 19.04 11.81 21.65
CA ASN A 224 18.12 12.80 21.07
C ASN A 224 17.56 12.32 19.74
N CYS A 225 18.41 11.69 18.92
CA CYS A 225 17.98 11.13 17.65
C CYS A 225 17.03 9.93 17.83
N LEU A 226 17.27 9.06 18.80
CA LEU A 226 16.36 7.95 19.11
C LEU A 226 14.98 8.47 19.51
N GLU A 227 14.92 9.45 20.43
CA GLU A 227 13.65 10.04 20.85
C GLU A 227 12.89 10.71 19.70
N ASP A 228 13.60 11.43 18.83
CA ASP A 228 13.04 12.06 17.63
C ASP A 228 12.49 11.01 16.64
N ILE A 229 13.24 9.94 16.37
CA ILE A 229 12.78 8.85 15.52
C ILE A 229 11.54 8.17 16.12
N LEU A 230 11.56 7.83 17.42
CA LEU A 230 10.44 7.15 18.06
C LEU A 230 9.21 8.05 18.21
N SER A 231 9.40 9.37 18.27
CA SER A 231 8.29 10.32 18.29
C SER A 231 7.49 10.35 16.99
N GLU A 232 8.12 10.00 15.87
CA GLU A 232 7.47 9.85 14.55
C GLU A 232 7.10 8.39 14.24
N ASN A 233 7.97 7.44 14.59
CA ASN A 233 7.76 6.01 14.38
C ASN A 233 8.10 5.17 15.64
N PRO A 234 7.14 5.02 16.57
CA PRO A 234 7.30 4.22 17.77
C PRO A 234 7.70 2.75 17.51
N TYR A 235 7.29 2.19 16.37
CA TYR A 235 7.54 0.78 16.05
C TYR A 235 9.02 0.49 15.78
N ALA A 236 9.82 1.52 15.47
CA ALA A 236 11.26 1.39 15.36
C ALA A 236 11.94 0.95 16.67
N LEU A 237 11.29 1.14 17.84
CA LEU A 237 11.86 0.73 19.13
C LEU A 237 12.19 -0.77 19.18
N ARG A 238 11.32 -1.62 18.63
CA ARG A 238 11.56 -3.07 18.59
C ARG A 238 12.84 -3.39 17.82
N ASP A 239 13.00 -2.75 16.67
CA ASP A 239 14.12 -3.01 15.78
C ASP A 239 15.40 -2.39 16.35
N PHE A 240 15.34 -1.23 17.01
CA PHE A 240 16.47 -0.67 17.77
C PHE A 240 16.91 -1.59 18.93
N ILE A 241 15.99 -2.12 19.73
CA ILE A 241 16.31 -3.09 20.79
C ILE A 241 16.98 -4.33 20.19
N PHE A 242 16.47 -4.82 19.06
CA PHE A 242 17.08 -5.95 18.35
C PHE A 242 18.51 -5.63 17.89
N GLN A 243 18.75 -4.46 17.31
CA GLN A 243 20.09 -4.04 16.88
C GLN A 243 21.03 -3.82 18.07
N ALA A 244 20.56 -3.18 19.15
CA ALA A 244 21.32 -2.93 20.37
C ALA A 244 21.86 -4.23 20.97
N ARG A 245 21.05 -5.30 20.98
CA ARG A 245 21.48 -6.65 21.41
C ARG A 245 22.59 -7.23 20.53
N ARG A 246 22.56 -6.99 19.22
CA ARG A 246 23.59 -7.51 18.28
C ARG A 246 24.95 -6.86 18.50
N VAL A 247 24.97 -5.58 18.85
CA VAL A 247 26.20 -4.80 19.04
C VAL A 247 26.56 -4.59 20.51
N ASN A 248 25.91 -5.33 21.41
CA ASN A 248 26.16 -5.33 22.85
C ASN A 248 26.08 -3.93 23.47
N VAL A 249 25.04 -3.17 23.10
CA VAL A 249 24.60 -1.96 23.80
C VAL A 249 23.45 -2.37 24.72
N PRO A 250 23.73 -2.83 25.95
CA PRO A 250 22.70 -3.38 26.83
C PRO A 250 21.80 -2.30 27.42
N GLY A 251 20.58 -2.68 27.80
CA GLY A 251 19.73 -1.87 28.67
C GLY A 251 18.70 -1.02 27.93
N MET A 252 18.68 -1.01 26.60
CA MET A 252 17.64 -0.32 25.84
C MET A 252 16.25 -0.89 26.12
N GLU A 253 16.14 -2.20 26.38
CA GLU A 253 14.88 -2.81 26.82
C GLU A 253 14.43 -2.35 28.21
N ASN A 254 15.30 -1.70 28.97
CA ASN A 254 15.01 -1.11 30.28
C ASN A 254 15.00 0.43 30.25
N ASP A 255 15.02 1.05 29.06
CA ASP A 255 14.98 2.50 28.92
C ASP A 255 13.55 3.04 29.08
N ARG A 256 13.25 3.54 30.28
CA ARG A 256 11.92 4.02 30.67
C ARG A 256 11.37 5.06 29.69
N ASP A 257 12.22 5.96 29.21
CA ASP A 257 11.77 7.11 28.42
C ASP A 257 11.44 6.71 26.99
N LEU A 258 12.22 5.80 26.39
CA LEU A 258 11.92 5.26 25.05
C LEU A 258 10.60 4.50 25.06
N PHE A 259 10.34 3.71 26.10
CA PHE A 259 9.05 3.05 26.28
C PHE A 259 7.92 4.04 26.52
N ARG A 260 8.13 5.08 27.33
CA ARG A 260 7.13 6.14 27.53
C ARG A 260 6.73 6.77 26.20
N ILE A 261 7.68 7.14 25.35
CA ILE A 261 7.39 7.68 24.00
C ILE A 261 6.51 6.70 23.21
N ALA A 262 6.91 5.42 23.17
CA ALA A 262 6.19 4.42 22.40
C ALA A 262 4.74 4.20 22.88
N PHE A 263 4.54 4.08 24.19
CA PHE A 263 3.22 3.94 24.80
C PHE A 263 2.36 5.19 24.60
N GLN A 264 2.89 6.39 24.83
CA GLN A 264 2.14 7.63 24.67
C GLN A 264 1.66 7.85 23.23
N LYS A 265 2.48 7.46 22.25
CA LYS A 265 2.16 7.62 20.82
C LYS A 265 1.16 6.59 20.29
N THR A 266 1.21 5.36 20.79
CA THR A 266 0.45 4.23 20.20
C THR A 266 -0.69 3.75 21.08
N LYS A 267 -0.55 3.84 22.41
CA LYS A 267 -1.40 3.20 23.43
C LYS A 267 -1.49 1.68 23.30
N GLU A 268 -0.58 1.08 22.54
CA GLU A 268 -0.59 -0.35 22.26
C GLU A 268 0.18 -1.13 23.32
N GLU A 269 -0.46 -2.17 23.84
CA GLU A 269 0.08 -3.06 24.85
C GLU A 269 1.22 -3.93 24.34
N LYS A 270 1.37 -4.09 23.02
CA LYS A 270 2.40 -4.96 22.43
C LYS A 270 3.83 -4.54 22.79
N PHE A 271 4.07 -3.26 23.10
CA PHE A 271 5.35 -2.78 23.60
C PHE A 271 5.71 -3.37 24.96
N TYR A 272 4.73 -3.78 25.77
CA TYR A 272 4.97 -4.46 27.04
C TYR A 272 5.79 -5.74 26.87
N HIS A 273 5.56 -6.49 25.78
CA HIS A 273 6.23 -7.77 25.54
C HIS A 273 7.72 -7.65 25.21
N ILE A 274 8.16 -6.48 24.72
CA ILE A 274 9.56 -6.23 24.39
C ILE A 274 10.32 -5.52 25.52
N MET A 275 9.62 -5.07 26.56
CA MET A 275 10.24 -4.51 27.78
C MET A 275 11.06 -5.56 28.51
N GLY A 276 12.22 -5.15 28.99
CA GLY A 276 13.05 -5.95 29.86
C GLY A 276 12.36 -6.18 31.21
N ARG A 277 12.81 -7.21 31.93
CA ARG A 277 12.18 -7.64 33.18
C ARG A 277 12.19 -6.53 34.24
N GLU A 278 13.24 -5.73 34.28
CA GLU A 278 13.40 -4.65 35.24
C GLU A 278 12.23 -3.66 35.18
N LEU A 279 11.93 -3.12 33.99
CA LEU A 279 10.80 -2.21 33.84
C LEU A 279 9.44 -2.89 34.00
N ARG A 280 9.32 -4.18 33.66
CA ARG A 280 8.05 -4.92 33.82
C ARG A 280 7.68 -5.17 35.28
N GLU A 281 8.66 -5.21 36.17
CA GLU A 281 8.44 -5.36 37.62
C GLU A 281 8.55 -4.02 38.37
N ASP A 282 8.83 -2.91 37.67
CA ASP A 282 8.87 -1.57 38.24
C ASP A 282 7.45 -1.05 38.48
N LYS A 283 6.95 -1.22 39.71
CA LYS A 283 5.61 -0.79 40.12
C LYS A 283 5.32 0.68 39.72
N THR A 284 6.25 1.59 39.92
CA THR A 284 6.03 3.01 39.62
C THR A 284 5.82 3.22 38.13
N PHE A 285 6.62 2.56 37.30
CA PHE A 285 6.45 2.66 35.85
C PHE A 285 5.20 1.93 35.37
N ILE A 286 4.84 0.78 35.95
CA ILE A 286 3.59 0.09 35.61
C ILE A 286 2.36 0.95 35.92
N LEU A 287 2.33 1.63 37.06
CA LEU A 287 1.26 2.58 37.38
C LEU A 287 1.18 3.72 36.34
N GLU A 288 2.33 4.22 35.87
CA GLU A 288 2.41 5.21 34.79
C GLU A 288 1.84 4.65 33.47
N LEU A 289 2.18 3.41 33.10
CA LEU A 289 1.69 2.80 31.87
C LEU A 289 0.20 2.45 31.93
N LEU A 290 -0.34 2.11 33.10
CA LEU A 290 -1.77 1.88 33.30
C LEU A 290 -2.61 3.16 33.10
N ASP A 291 -2.03 4.35 33.30
CA ASP A 291 -2.67 5.61 32.92
C ASP A 291 -2.81 5.76 31.39
N ILE A 292 -1.95 5.09 30.63
CA ILE A 292 -1.94 5.16 29.17
C ILE A 292 -2.84 4.06 28.57
N THR A 293 -2.67 2.81 29.01
CA THR A 293 -3.41 1.66 28.52
C THR A 293 -3.58 0.58 29.58
N LYS A 294 -4.82 0.35 30.00
CA LYS A 294 -5.18 -0.66 31.02
C LYS A 294 -5.00 -2.10 30.52
N GLU A 295 -4.92 -2.31 29.21
CA GLU A 295 -4.75 -3.62 28.58
C GLU A 295 -3.48 -4.35 29.06
N ILE A 296 -2.44 -3.61 29.49
CA ILE A 296 -1.23 -4.23 30.03
C ILE A 296 -1.46 -5.03 31.31
N TYR A 297 -2.55 -4.76 32.06
CA TYR A 297 -2.89 -5.45 33.30
C TYR A 297 -2.91 -6.98 33.10
N ARG A 298 -3.38 -7.45 31.93
CA ARG A 298 -3.46 -8.87 31.59
C ARG A 298 -2.11 -9.57 31.64
N TYR A 299 -1.02 -8.85 31.38
CA TYR A 299 0.34 -9.39 31.25
C TYR A 299 1.20 -9.18 32.49
N LEU A 300 0.73 -8.44 33.50
CA LEU A 300 1.47 -8.20 34.73
C LEU A 300 1.74 -9.52 35.48
N SER A 301 2.85 -9.52 36.23
CA SER A 301 3.22 -10.59 37.15
C SER A 301 2.15 -10.79 38.22
N VAL A 302 2.13 -11.97 38.84
CA VAL A 302 1.15 -12.30 39.89
C VAL A 302 1.35 -11.37 41.09
N GLU A 303 2.59 -11.03 41.39
CA GLU A 303 2.99 -10.09 42.43
C GLU A 303 2.36 -8.71 42.21
N LEU A 304 2.51 -8.14 41.01
CA LEU A 304 1.92 -6.84 40.67
C LEU A 304 0.39 -6.89 40.63
N LYS A 305 -0.21 -7.98 40.14
CA LYS A 305 -1.67 -8.14 40.14
C LYS A 305 -2.27 -8.23 41.53
N ASN A 306 -1.49 -8.58 42.55
CA ASN A 306 -1.95 -8.63 43.93
C ASN A 306 -1.82 -7.29 44.66
N ASP A 307 -1.11 -6.31 44.08
CA ASP A 307 -0.98 -4.96 44.64
C ASP A 307 -2.30 -4.19 44.49
N GLN A 308 -2.79 -3.61 45.60
CA GLN A 308 -4.08 -2.94 45.62
C GLN A 308 -4.09 -1.66 44.77
N GLU A 309 -2.99 -0.90 44.74
CA GLU A 309 -2.90 0.33 43.96
C GLU A 309 -2.95 0.03 42.46
N ILE A 310 -2.31 -1.07 42.04
CA ILE A 310 -2.38 -1.53 40.65
C ILE A 310 -3.80 -1.96 40.28
N LYS A 311 -4.50 -2.69 41.15
CA LYS A 311 -5.90 -3.08 40.92
C LYS A 311 -6.82 -1.86 40.79
N ASP A 312 -6.69 -0.93 41.73
CA ASP A 312 -7.48 0.31 41.74
C ASP A 312 -7.23 1.11 40.45
N LYS A 313 -5.96 1.21 40.02
CA LYS A 313 -5.56 1.90 38.78
C LYS A 313 -6.06 1.21 37.52
N ALA A 314 -6.06 -0.13 37.50
CA ALA A 314 -6.51 -0.94 36.39
C ALA A 314 -8.05 -1.07 36.33
N GLU A 315 -8.76 -0.65 37.39
CA GLU A 315 -10.21 -0.80 37.58
C GLU A 315 -10.67 -2.27 37.58
N VAL A 316 -9.93 -3.14 38.29
CA VAL A 316 -10.18 -4.60 38.39
C VAL A 316 -10.29 -5.07 39.83
#